data_AF-A0A849YXH6-F1
#
_entry.id   AF-A0A849YXH6-F1
#
_cell.length_a   1.000
_cell.length_b   1.000
_cell.length_c   1.000
_cell.angle_alpha   90.00
_cell.angle_beta   90.00
_cell.angle_gamma   90.00
#
_symmetry.space_group_name_H-M   'P 1'
#
loop_
_entity.id
_entity.type
_entity.pdbx_description
1 polymer ?
#
loop_
_entity_poly.entity_id
_entity_poly.type
_entity_poly.pdbx_seq_one_letter_code
_entity_poly.pdbx_strand_id
1 'polypeptide(L)'
;MSSDKPGGRKTGITRREALHNLGAVAGAAAATPLIGCGDDTTGSGGGPQAPVGITHIVIVMMENRSYDHYFGARSLVEGKPGDGLSASMANLDTMGVSRAVYAETDFCVPDPPHGWDASRGQFAAGMNSGFVTEYEADHDGVLPYVMGYFQRPQLPVTWALADAYTICDR
;
A
#
# COMPACT_ATOMS: atom_id res chain seq x y z
N MET A 1 41.57 -32.77 -53.53
CA MET A 1 40.64 -33.52 -52.65
C MET A 1 40.74 -32.93 -51.25
N SER A 2 39.63 -32.37 -50.76
CA SER A 2 39.20 -32.25 -49.34
C SER A 2 40.14 -31.58 -48.33
N SER A 3 39.77 -30.62 -47.48
CA SER A 3 38.55 -29.87 -47.21
C SER A 3 38.97 -28.74 -46.26
N ASP A 4 38.67 -27.49 -46.58
CA ASP A 4 38.73 -26.39 -45.60
C ASP A 4 37.29 -26.08 -45.18
N LYS A 5 36.98 -26.25 -43.89
CA LYS A 5 35.65 -25.96 -43.30
C LYS A 5 35.76 -24.61 -42.57
N PRO A 6 35.03 -23.56 -42.96
CA PRO A 6 34.91 -22.38 -42.12
C PRO A 6 33.98 -22.69 -40.94
N GLY A 7 34.53 -22.61 -39.72
CA GLY A 7 33.78 -22.72 -38.47
C GLY A 7 32.76 -21.59 -38.34
N GLY A 8 31.49 -21.96 -38.18
CA GLY A 8 30.35 -21.05 -38.09
C GLY A 8 30.42 -20.12 -36.88
N ARG A 9 30.17 -18.83 -37.15
CA ARG A 9 29.87 -17.83 -36.13
C ARG A 9 28.52 -18.22 -35.51
N LYS A 10 28.50 -18.60 -34.23
CA LYS A 10 27.25 -18.83 -33.49
C LYS A 10 26.52 -17.50 -33.34
N THR A 11 25.52 -17.24 -34.19
CA THR A 11 24.52 -16.18 -33.99
C THR A 11 23.59 -16.60 -32.85
N GLY A 12 24.04 -16.35 -31.62
CA GLY A 12 23.19 -16.48 -30.44
C GLY A 12 22.20 -15.32 -30.41
N ILE A 13 20.91 -15.65 -30.40
CA ILE A 13 19.82 -14.70 -30.14
C ILE A 13 20.15 -13.95 -28.85
N THR A 14 20.21 -12.63 -28.92
CA THR A 14 20.43 -11.81 -27.73
C THR A 14 19.12 -11.68 -26.95
N ARG A 15 19.18 -11.52 -25.63
CA ARG A 15 17.99 -11.32 -24.77
C ARG A 15 17.06 -10.19 -25.26
N ARG A 16 17.62 -9.23 -26.00
CA ARG A 16 16.91 -8.10 -26.60
C ARG A 16 16.08 -8.48 -27.84
N GLU A 17 16.47 -9.51 -28.58
CA GLU A 17 15.72 -10.00 -29.75
C GLU A 17 14.55 -10.93 -29.35
N ALA A 18 14.68 -11.64 -28.23
CA ALA A 18 13.59 -12.49 -27.70
C ALA A 18 12.37 -11.67 -27.23
N LEU A 19 12.59 -10.45 -26.73
CA LEU A 19 11.51 -9.55 -26.29
C LEU A 19 10.79 -8.88 -27.46
N HIS A 20 11.38 -8.84 -28.65
CA HIS A 20 10.80 -8.15 -29.80
C HIS A 20 9.80 -9.02 -30.60
N ASN A 21 9.81 -10.35 -30.40
CA ASN A 21 9.04 -11.31 -31.21
C ASN A 21 7.94 -12.06 -30.44
N LEU A 22 7.61 -11.67 -29.21
CA LEU A 22 6.58 -12.32 -28.38
C LEU A 22 5.15 -11.79 -28.61
N GLY A 23 4.91 -11.07 -29.71
CA GLY A 23 3.60 -10.55 -30.08
C GLY A 23 3.06 -11.15 -31.37
N ALA A 24 2.64 -12.42 -31.36
CA ALA A 24 1.58 -12.97 -32.22
C ALA A 24 1.50 -14.52 -32.14
N VAL A 25 0.71 -15.06 -31.20
CA VAL A 25 -0.02 -16.32 -31.44
C VAL A 25 -1.39 -16.21 -30.76
N ALA A 26 -2.44 -16.26 -31.58
CA ALA A 26 -3.83 -16.26 -31.17
C ALA A 26 -4.27 -17.63 -30.62
N GLY A 27 -5.06 -17.62 -29.55
CA GLY A 27 -5.73 -18.81 -29.01
C GLY A 27 -7.03 -18.40 -28.33
N ALA A 28 -8.16 -18.74 -28.95
CA ALA A 28 -9.50 -18.47 -28.43
C ALA A 28 -9.81 -19.39 -27.24
N ALA A 29 -9.94 -18.82 -26.05
CA ALA A 29 -10.59 -19.44 -24.91
C ALA A 29 -11.49 -18.38 -24.25
N ALA A 30 -12.76 -18.72 -24.04
CA ALA A 30 -13.79 -17.84 -23.52
C ALA A 30 -13.40 -17.25 -22.16
N ALA A 31 -13.01 -15.98 -22.14
CA ALA A 31 -12.79 -15.20 -20.94
C ALA A 31 -14.08 -14.43 -20.62
N THR A 32 -14.72 -14.75 -19.49
CA THR A 32 -15.64 -13.81 -18.85
C THR A 32 -14.88 -12.53 -18.54
N PRO A 33 -15.34 -11.35 -19.00
CA PRO A 33 -14.60 -10.12 -18.77
C PRO A 33 -14.64 -9.80 -17.27
N LEU A 34 -13.47 -9.84 -16.63
CA LEU A 34 -13.25 -9.08 -15.42
C LEU A 34 -13.41 -7.61 -15.82
N ILE A 35 -14.27 -6.87 -15.12
CA ILE A 35 -14.46 -5.43 -15.30
C ILE A 35 -13.17 -4.77 -14.81
N GLY A 36 -12.19 -4.64 -15.72
CA GLY A 36 -11.01 -3.80 -15.55
C GLY A 36 -11.39 -2.36 -15.88
N CYS A 37 -10.95 -1.42 -15.05
CA CYS A 37 -11.18 0.00 -15.27
C CYS A 37 -10.45 0.47 -16.55
N GLY A 38 -11.22 0.74 -17.60
CA GLY A 38 -10.94 1.72 -18.66
C GLY A 38 -9.82 1.40 -19.63
N ASP A 39 -10.19 0.92 -20.82
CA ASP A 39 -9.33 1.00 -22.00
C ASP A 39 -10.16 1.64 -23.14
N ASP A 40 -10.14 2.98 -23.20
CA ASP A 40 -10.65 3.74 -24.35
C ASP A 40 -9.52 3.88 -25.37
N THR A 41 -9.39 2.89 -26.25
CA THR A 41 -8.53 2.98 -27.43
C THR A 41 -9.18 3.86 -28.50
N THR A 42 -9.20 5.19 -28.29
CA THR A 42 -9.21 6.21 -29.36
C THR A 42 -8.87 7.58 -28.77
N GLY A 43 -7.60 8.01 -28.85
CA GLY A 43 -7.23 9.40 -28.57
C GLY A 43 -5.76 9.56 -28.23
N SER A 44 -5.10 10.45 -28.97
CA SER A 44 -3.69 10.87 -28.83
C SER A 44 -3.16 10.84 -27.40
N GLY A 45 -1.99 10.22 -27.20
CA GLY A 45 -1.33 10.06 -25.92
C GLY A 45 -1.29 11.34 -25.08
N GLY A 46 -2.06 11.31 -24.00
CA GLY A 46 -2.00 12.27 -22.91
C GLY A 46 -1.83 11.50 -21.62
N GLY A 47 -0.58 11.12 -21.30
CA GLY A 47 -0.27 10.79 -19.91
C GLY A 47 -0.66 11.96 -19.00
N PRO A 48 -0.83 11.75 -17.69
CA PRO A 48 -1.19 12.81 -16.76
C PRO A 48 -0.31 14.03 -17.01
N GLN A 49 -0.90 15.12 -17.52
CA GLN A 49 -0.15 16.35 -17.71
C GLN A 49 0.20 16.84 -16.30
N ALA A 50 1.50 17.02 -16.04
CA ALA A 50 1.94 17.60 -14.78
C ALA A 50 1.16 18.89 -14.53
N PRO A 51 0.71 19.16 -13.28
CA PRO A 51 -0.08 20.35 -13.00
C PRO A 51 0.63 21.59 -13.52
N VAL A 52 0.03 22.25 -14.50
CA VAL A 52 0.57 23.48 -15.07
C VAL A 52 0.63 24.53 -13.98
N GLY A 53 1.83 25.06 -13.72
CA GLY A 53 2.07 26.14 -12.76
C GLY A 53 2.77 25.74 -11.45
N ILE A 54 3.00 24.45 -11.17
CA ILE A 54 3.85 24.05 -10.03
C ILE A 54 5.33 24.16 -10.43
N THR A 55 6.06 25.06 -9.79
CA THR A 55 7.50 25.27 -10.04
C THR A 55 8.41 24.76 -8.93
N HIS A 56 7.84 24.53 -7.74
CA HIS A 56 8.57 24.05 -6.56
C HIS A 56 7.74 22.97 -5.87
N ILE A 57 8.42 21.90 -5.45
CA ILE A 57 7.84 20.84 -4.64
C ILE A 57 8.64 20.77 -3.35
N VAL A 58 7.97 20.98 -2.22
CA VAL A 58 8.54 20.77 -0.90
C VAL A 58 7.95 19.47 -0.37
N ILE A 59 8.81 18.50 -0.08
CA ILE A 59 8.40 17.20 0.45
C ILE A 59 8.79 17.16 1.93
N VAL A 60 7.77 17.13 2.80
CA VAL A 60 7.94 16.86 4.23
C VAL A 60 7.69 15.37 4.43
N MET A 61 8.75 14.63 4.76
CA MET A 61 8.65 13.21 5.07
C MET A 61 8.51 13.05 6.58
N MET A 62 7.40 12.42 6.99
CA MET A 62 7.14 12.05 8.38
C MET A 62 7.51 10.57 8.57
N GLU A 63 7.65 10.15 9.83
CA GLU A 63 8.08 8.79 10.20
C GLU A 63 6.98 8.03 10.96
N ASN A 64 7.01 6.70 10.85
CA ASN A 64 6.41 5.71 11.74
C ASN A 64 4.93 5.88 12.11
N ARG A 65 4.09 6.42 11.23
CA ARG A 65 2.65 6.59 11.50
C ARG A 65 1.82 6.14 10.31
N SER A 66 0.88 5.21 10.56
CA SER A 66 -0.06 4.75 9.54
C SER A 66 -1.16 5.79 9.29
N TYR A 67 -1.84 5.65 8.15
CA TYR A 67 -3.02 6.48 7.84
C TYR A 67 -4.07 6.37 8.93
N ASP A 68 -4.43 5.16 9.38
CA ASP A 68 -5.47 4.96 10.37
C ASP A 68 -5.15 5.58 11.73
N HIS A 69 -3.88 5.56 12.12
CA HIS A 69 -3.43 6.14 13.38
C HIS A 69 -3.56 7.67 13.39
N TYR A 70 -3.40 8.34 12.25
CA TYR A 70 -3.50 9.81 12.16
C TYR A 70 -4.85 10.31 11.67
N PHE A 71 -5.48 9.62 10.72
CA PHE A 71 -6.62 10.11 9.96
C PHE A 71 -7.79 9.12 9.90
N GLY A 72 -7.61 7.85 10.27
CA GLY A 72 -8.67 6.85 10.22
C GLY A 72 -9.92 7.25 11.03
N ALA A 73 -9.71 7.97 12.13
CA ALA A 73 -10.80 8.51 12.96
C ALA A 73 -11.68 9.55 12.27
N ARG A 74 -11.25 10.14 11.13
CA ARG A 74 -12.11 11.04 10.35
C ARG A 74 -13.33 10.31 9.80
N SER A 75 -13.17 9.06 9.38
CA SER A 75 -14.30 8.22 8.96
C SER A 75 -15.12 7.75 10.17
N LEU A 76 -14.45 7.26 11.21
CA LEU A 76 -15.10 6.71 12.41
C LEU A 76 -15.91 7.75 13.22
N VAL A 77 -15.35 8.94 13.44
CA VAL A 77 -15.89 9.96 14.36
C VAL A 77 -16.60 11.08 13.62
N GLU A 78 -16.07 11.51 12.46
CA GLU A 78 -16.64 12.62 11.68
C GLU A 78 -17.52 12.16 10.51
N GLY A 79 -17.56 10.86 10.20
CA GLY A 79 -18.30 10.33 9.04
C GLY A 79 -17.76 10.78 7.69
N LYS A 80 -16.48 11.19 7.61
CA LYS A 80 -15.86 11.61 6.36
C LYS A 80 -15.56 10.43 5.43
N PRO A 81 -15.62 10.64 4.10
CA PRO A 81 -15.26 9.61 3.13
C PRO A 81 -13.78 9.21 3.24
N GLY A 82 -13.47 8.00 2.78
CA GLY A 82 -12.11 7.43 2.71
C GLY A 82 -12.05 6.00 3.24
N ASP A 83 -10.92 5.33 3.07
CA ASP A 83 -10.65 4.01 3.64
C ASP A 83 -10.08 4.16 5.07
N GLY A 84 -10.93 4.68 5.96
CA GLY A 84 -10.58 4.90 7.36
C GLY A 84 -11.17 3.87 8.32
N LEU A 85 -10.99 4.11 9.61
CA LEU A 85 -11.43 3.21 10.66
C LEU A 85 -12.96 3.07 10.73
N SER A 86 -13.40 1.89 11.16
CA SER A 86 -14.78 1.62 11.56
C SER A 86 -14.83 1.00 12.96
N ALA A 87 -15.97 1.15 13.65
CA ALA A 87 -16.14 0.71 15.03
C ALA A 87 -16.01 -0.82 15.22
N SER A 88 -16.12 -1.60 14.15
CA SER A 88 -16.00 -3.06 14.17
C SER A 88 -14.56 -3.56 14.03
N MET A 89 -13.60 -2.69 13.75
CA MET A 89 -12.21 -3.10 13.53
C MET A 89 -11.55 -3.53 14.83
N ALA A 90 -11.02 -4.75 14.82
CA ALA A 90 -10.33 -5.36 15.94
C ALA A 90 -9.35 -6.45 15.47
N ASN A 91 -8.38 -6.79 16.30
CA ASN A 91 -7.48 -7.93 16.12
C ASN A 91 -7.51 -8.81 17.37
N LEU A 92 -7.29 -10.11 17.20
CA LEU A 92 -7.13 -11.00 18.35
C LEU A 92 -5.70 -10.93 18.86
N ASP A 93 -5.52 -10.99 20.17
CA ASP A 93 -4.20 -11.24 20.76
C ASP A 93 -3.84 -12.73 20.73
N THR A 94 -2.62 -13.07 21.18
CA THR A 94 -2.12 -14.45 21.24
C THR A 94 -2.93 -15.37 22.15
N MET A 95 -3.78 -14.82 23.04
CA MET A 95 -4.72 -15.57 23.88
C MET A 95 -6.14 -15.64 23.28
N GLY A 96 -6.37 -15.07 22.09
CA GLY A 96 -7.67 -15.06 21.42
C GLY A 96 -8.63 -13.97 21.93
N VAL A 97 -8.16 -13.01 22.73
CA VAL A 97 -8.96 -11.88 23.20
C VAL A 97 -9.00 -10.80 22.13
N SER A 98 -10.20 -10.32 21.80
CA SER A 98 -10.39 -9.24 20.84
C SER A 98 -9.90 -7.90 21.40
N ARG A 99 -9.08 -7.21 20.62
CA ARG A 99 -8.54 -5.87 20.86
C ARG A 99 -9.07 -4.93 19.77
N ALA A 100 -10.08 -4.15 20.13
CA ALA A 100 -10.68 -3.16 19.24
C ALA A 100 -9.77 -1.93 19.07
N VAL A 101 -9.97 -1.22 17.97
CA VAL A 101 -9.40 0.12 17.81
C VAL A 101 -9.89 1.05 18.92
N TYR A 102 -9.02 1.94 19.40
CA TYR A 102 -9.37 2.86 20.50
C TYR A 102 -8.73 4.24 20.33
N ALA A 103 -9.37 5.25 20.93
CA ALA A 103 -8.87 6.61 20.94
C ALA A 103 -7.61 6.72 21.82
N GLU A 104 -6.47 7.02 21.21
CA GLU A 104 -5.21 7.22 21.89
C GLU A 104 -5.07 8.67 22.38
N THR A 105 -4.45 8.82 23.54
CA THR A 105 -4.13 10.11 24.17
C THR A 105 -2.65 10.25 24.50
N ASP A 106 -1.91 9.15 24.54
CA ASP A 106 -0.47 9.16 24.71
C ASP A 106 0.23 9.40 23.37
N PHE A 107 1.10 10.40 23.34
CA PHE A 107 1.92 10.73 22.18
C PHE A 107 3.20 9.89 22.10
N CYS A 108 3.56 9.20 23.19
CA CYS A 108 4.77 8.41 23.35
C CYS A 108 4.43 6.93 23.57
N VAL A 109 3.77 6.33 22.59
CA VAL A 109 3.56 4.88 22.54
C VAL A 109 4.82 4.16 22.03
N PRO A 110 5.08 2.91 22.45
CA PRO A 110 6.20 2.14 21.91
C PRO A 110 6.05 1.93 20.39
N ASP A 111 7.19 1.87 19.70
CA ASP A 111 7.24 1.78 18.25
C ASP A 111 6.76 0.40 17.78
N PRO A 112 5.74 0.31 16.89
CA PRO A 112 5.30 -0.99 16.39
C PRO A 112 6.34 -1.59 15.44
N PRO A 113 6.43 -2.93 15.36
CA PRO A 113 7.34 -3.57 14.41
C PRO A 113 6.92 -3.22 12.98
N HIS A 114 7.83 -2.65 12.21
CA HIS A 114 7.59 -2.09 10.88
C HIS A 114 8.59 -2.66 9.83
N GLY A 115 9.22 -3.79 10.17
CA GLY A 115 10.06 -4.55 9.26
C GLY A 115 9.26 -5.40 8.27
N TRP A 116 9.92 -5.84 7.20
CA TRP A 116 9.30 -6.60 6.11
C TRP A 116 8.55 -7.87 6.56
N ASP A 117 9.11 -8.63 7.50
CA ASP A 117 8.49 -9.85 8.01
C ASP A 117 7.26 -9.53 8.86
N ALA A 118 7.43 -8.62 9.83
CA ALA A 118 6.35 -8.16 10.69
C ALA A 118 5.19 -7.57 9.89
N SER A 119 5.44 -6.66 8.93
CA SER A 119 4.36 -6.05 8.13
C SER A 119 3.54 -7.08 7.34
N ARG A 120 4.15 -8.19 6.92
CA ARG A 120 3.42 -9.28 6.24
C ARG A 120 2.65 -10.16 7.21
N GLY A 121 3.19 -10.38 8.41
CA GLY A 121 2.46 -10.98 9.52
C GLY A 121 1.22 -10.18 9.87
N GLN A 122 1.38 -8.86 10.00
CA GLN A 122 0.29 -7.90 10.26
C GLN A 122 -0.79 -7.93 9.17
N PHE A 123 -0.36 -7.88 7.90
CA PHE A 123 -1.25 -7.96 6.74
C PHE A 123 -2.01 -9.29 6.68
N ALA A 124 -1.42 -10.38 7.18
CA ALA A 124 -2.06 -11.70 7.31
C ALA A 124 -2.78 -12.14 6.03
N ALA A 125 -2.08 -12.11 4.88
CA ALA A 125 -2.64 -12.42 3.57
C ALA A 125 -3.91 -11.60 3.18
N GLY A 126 -3.98 -10.35 3.65
CA GLY A 126 -5.10 -9.43 3.40
C GLY A 126 -6.20 -9.47 4.46
N MET A 127 -6.06 -10.32 5.48
CA MET A 127 -7.02 -10.37 6.59
C MET A 127 -6.84 -9.21 7.57
N ASN A 128 -5.69 -8.51 7.54
CA ASN A 128 -5.39 -7.39 8.45
C ASN A 128 -5.57 -7.79 9.93
N SER A 129 -5.20 -9.03 10.26
CA SER A 129 -5.51 -9.66 11.55
C SER A 129 -4.30 -9.94 12.43
N GLY A 130 -3.09 -9.55 11.99
CA GLY A 130 -1.84 -9.85 12.70
C GLY A 130 -1.22 -8.68 13.46
N PHE A 131 -1.85 -7.49 13.50
CA PHE A 131 -1.27 -6.30 14.13
C PHE A 131 -0.91 -6.53 15.59
N VAL A 132 -1.84 -7.09 16.35
CA VAL A 132 -1.65 -7.33 17.80
C VAL A 132 -0.66 -8.47 18.04
N THR A 133 -0.76 -9.57 17.30
CA THR A 133 0.13 -10.73 17.51
C THR A 133 1.58 -10.42 17.16
N GLU A 134 1.84 -9.67 16.09
CA GLU A 134 3.19 -9.24 15.72
C GLU A 134 3.75 -8.23 16.72
N TYR A 135 2.90 -7.34 17.25
CA TYR A 135 3.30 -6.41 18.30
C TYR A 135 3.70 -7.14 19.59
N GLU A 136 2.90 -8.12 20.03
CA GLU A 136 3.20 -8.94 21.21
C GLU A 136 4.51 -9.73 21.06
N ALA A 137 4.80 -10.24 19.86
CA ALA A 137 6.03 -10.97 19.57
C ALA A 137 7.29 -10.10 19.63
N ASP A 138 7.20 -8.82 19.29
CA ASP A 138 8.33 -7.88 19.30
C ASP A 138 8.56 -7.25 20.69
N HIS A 139 7.52 -7.18 21.52
CA HIS A 139 7.55 -6.47 22.81
C HIS A 139 7.45 -7.36 24.05
N ASP A 140 7.57 -8.69 23.91
CA ASP A 140 7.41 -9.68 25.01
C ASP A 140 6.08 -9.56 25.79
N GLY A 141 4.99 -9.29 25.05
CA GLY A 141 3.63 -9.15 25.59
C GLY A 141 3.35 -7.78 26.21
N VAL A 142 2.49 -6.99 25.57
CA VAL A 142 2.16 -5.62 25.99
C VAL A 142 0.74 -5.24 25.51
N LEU A 143 0.16 -4.20 26.12
CA LEU A 143 -1.07 -3.55 25.68
C LEU A 143 -1.03 -3.27 24.16
N PRO A 144 -2.16 -3.42 23.45
CA PRO A 144 -2.22 -3.34 21.99
C PRO A 144 -2.15 -1.90 21.48
N TYR A 145 -1.09 -1.15 21.80
CA TYR A 145 -0.89 0.24 21.37
C TYR A 145 -0.96 0.39 19.84
N VAL A 146 -0.61 -0.67 19.12
CA VAL A 146 -0.77 -0.81 17.67
C VAL A 146 -2.21 -0.59 17.17
N MET A 147 -3.22 -0.73 18.03
CA MET A 147 -4.64 -0.50 17.72
C MET A 147 -5.13 0.92 18.07
N GLY A 148 -4.28 1.77 18.63
CA GLY A 148 -4.63 3.15 19.00
C GLY A 148 -4.72 4.07 17.79
N TYR A 149 -5.59 5.09 17.86
CA TYR A 149 -5.69 6.16 16.84
C TYR A 149 -5.87 7.54 17.49
N PHE A 150 -5.32 8.57 16.85
CA PHE A 150 -5.52 9.96 17.25
C PHE A 150 -6.77 10.58 16.65
N GLN A 151 -7.27 11.60 17.33
CA GLN A 151 -8.36 12.45 16.86
C GLN A 151 -7.86 13.89 16.67
N ARG A 152 -8.75 14.74 16.16
CA ARG A 152 -8.50 16.17 15.95
C ARG A 152 -7.83 16.89 17.13
N PRO A 153 -8.23 16.68 18.41
CA PRO A 153 -7.62 17.39 19.53
C PRO A 153 -6.13 17.06 19.71
N GLN A 154 -5.70 15.85 19.33
CA GLN A 154 -4.32 15.42 19.44
C GLN A 154 -3.46 15.92 18.27
N LEU A 155 -4.03 16.02 17.06
CA LEU A 155 -3.31 16.42 15.84
C LEU A 155 -3.95 17.61 15.11
N PRO A 156 -4.12 18.77 15.76
CA PRO A 156 -4.96 19.86 15.24
C PRO A 156 -4.44 20.46 13.93
N VAL A 157 -3.12 20.60 13.77
CA VAL A 157 -2.52 21.14 12.54
C VAL A 157 -2.67 20.17 11.38
N THR A 158 -2.33 18.90 11.59
CA THR A 158 -2.42 17.83 10.59
C THR A 158 -3.85 17.64 10.10
N TRP A 159 -4.84 17.70 11.00
CA TRP A 159 -6.25 17.61 10.63
C TRP A 159 -6.77 18.88 9.94
N ALA A 160 -6.28 20.07 10.33
CA ALA A 160 -6.62 21.32 9.62
C ALA A 160 -6.10 21.31 8.18
N LEU A 161 -4.89 20.81 7.94
CA LEU A 161 -4.35 20.63 6.59
C LEU A 161 -5.21 19.65 5.78
N ALA A 162 -5.62 18.53 6.38
CA ALA A 162 -6.46 17.54 5.72
C ALA A 162 -7.91 18.02 5.43
N ASP A 163 -8.36 19.08 6.11
CA ASP A 163 -9.64 19.74 5.82
C ASP A 163 -9.51 20.80 4.72
N ALA A 164 -8.37 21.51 4.68
CA ALA A 164 -8.13 22.60 3.73
C ALA A 164 -7.59 22.11 2.38
N TYR A 165 -6.98 20.93 2.34
CA TYR A 165 -6.28 20.38 1.18
C TYR A 165 -6.64 18.92 0.92
N THR A 166 -5.93 18.29 -0.02
CA THR A 166 -6.16 16.91 -0.43
C THR A 166 -5.44 15.92 0.50
N ILE A 167 -6.13 14.83 0.82
CA ILE A 167 -5.56 13.64 1.44
C ILE A 167 -5.65 12.47 0.45
N CYS A 168 -4.63 11.62 0.41
CA CYS A 168 -4.66 10.35 -0.31
C CYS A 168 -5.03 9.26 0.68
N ASP A 169 -6.16 8.60 0.47
CA ASP A 169 -6.82 7.69 1.41
C ASP A 169 -7.06 6.28 0.83
N ARG A 170 -6.23 5.88 -0.15
CA ARG A 170 -6.26 4.60 -0.86
C ARG A 170 -4.88 4.15 -1.33
#